data_AF-A0A2N2U0Y6-F1
#
_entry.id   AF-A0A2N2U0Y6-F1
#
_cell.length_a   1.000
_cell.length_b   1.000
_cell.length_c   1.000
_cell.angle_alpha   90.00
_cell.angle_beta   90.00
_cell.angle_gamma   90.00
#
_symmetry.space_group_name_H-M   'P 1'
#
loop_
_entity.id
_entity.type
_entity.pdbx_description
1 polymer ?
#
loop_
_entity_poly.entity_id
_entity_poly.type
_entity_poly.pdbx_seq_one_letter_code
_entity_poly.pdbx_strand_id
1 'polypeptide(L)' 'MAQRERLICASSDLAELGRGVRFELTRAGKPQPAFVVRFDGQPH' A
#
# COMPACT_ATOMS: atom_id res chain seq x y z
N MET A 1 13.22 8.41 10.80
CA MET A 1 12.13 9.40 10.64
C MET A 1 11.35 9.03 9.38
N ALA A 2 10.31 8.20 9.50
CA ALA A 2 9.48 7.76 8.39
C ALA A 2 8.12 8.49 8.51
N GLN A 3 7.82 9.32 7.53
CA GLN A 3 6.72 10.27 7.57
C GLN A 3 5.39 9.57 7.26
N ARG A 4 4.55 9.43 8.30
CA ARG A 4 3.11 9.11 8.26
C ARG A 4 2.77 7.68 7.81
N GLU A 5 2.75 6.78 8.77
CA GLU A 5 1.97 5.54 8.68
C GLU A 5 0.52 5.90 8.30
N ARG A 6 0.09 5.47 7.12
CA ARG A 6 -1.29 5.63 6.65
C ARG A 6 -1.90 4.25 6.55
N LEU A 7 -3.11 4.11 7.08
CA LEU A 7 -3.89 2.90 6.91
C LEU A 7 -4.32 2.81 5.43
N ILE A 8 -3.74 1.89 4.67
CA ILE A 8 -4.09 1.64 3.26
C ILE A 8 -5.28 0.69 3.19
N CYS A 9 -5.18 -0.45 3.87
CA CYS A 9 -6.23 -1.48 3.92
C CYS A 9 -6.02 -2.40 5.13
N ALA A 10 -7.03 -3.22 5.42
CA ALA A 10 -6.89 -4.30 6.39
C ALA A 10 -5.91 -5.36 5.87
N SER A 11 -5.10 -5.93 6.75
CA SER A 11 -4.16 -7.00 6.37
C SER A 11 -4.84 -8.26 5.82
N SER A 12 -6.13 -8.46 6.11
CA SER A 12 -6.98 -9.52 5.56
C SER A 12 -7.39 -9.28 4.11
N ASP A 13 -7.38 -8.04 3.65
CA ASP A 13 -7.71 -7.67 2.26
C ASP A 13 -6.53 -7.90 1.31
N LEU A 14 -5.30 -7.89 1.86
CA LEU A 14 -4.07 -8.09 1.11
C LEU A 14 -3.59 -9.55 1.18
N ALA A 15 -4.10 -10.38 0.26
CA ALA A 15 -3.69 -11.78 0.13
C ALA A 15 -2.24 -11.89 -0.41
N GLU A 16 -1.49 -12.86 0.10
CA GLU A 16 -0.12 -13.16 -0.37
C GLU A 16 -0.14 -13.66 -1.83
N LEU A 17 0.73 -13.07 -2.66
CA LEU A 17 0.75 -13.27 -4.12
C LEU A 17 -0.63 -13.01 -4.78
N GLY A 18 -1.51 -12.27 -4.10
CA GLY A 18 -2.87 -12.00 -4.51
C GLY A 18 -3.04 -10.69 -5.26
N ARG A 19 -4.28 -10.20 -5.30
CA ARG A 19 -4.61 -8.91 -5.91
C ARG A 19 -4.04 -7.78 -5.07
N GLY A 20 -3.24 -6.92 -5.69
CA GLY A 20 -2.76 -5.70 -5.04
C GLY A 20 -3.88 -4.71 -4.77
N VAL A 21 -3.83 -4.04 -3.63
CA VAL A 21 -4.81 -3.03 -3.24
C VAL A 21 -4.36 -1.67 -3.75
N ARG A 22 -5.23 -0.98 -4.50
CA ARG A 22 -4.96 0.38 -4.99
C ARG A 22 -5.30 1.42 -3.94
N PHE A 23 -4.47 2.45 -3.87
CA PHE A 23 -4.68 3.60 -3.00
C PHE A 23 -4.06 4.86 -3.63
N GLU A 24 -4.42 6.03 -3.12
CA GLU A 24 -3.82 7.30 -3.54
C GLU A 24 -2.76 7.73 -2.54
N LEU A 25 -1.58 8.11 -3.04
CA LEU A 25 -0.52 8.69 -2.23
C LEU A 25 -0.13 10.06 -2.76
N THR A 26 0.13 11.00 -1.86
CA THR A 26 0.65 12.31 -2.25
C THR A 26 2.17 12.23 -2.33
N ARG A 27 2.74 12.23 -3.54
CA ARG A 27 4.19 12.30 -3.76
C ARG A 27 4.54 13.65 -4.35
N ALA A 28 5.53 14.33 -3.77
CA ALA A 28 5.97 15.65 -4.24
C ALA A 28 4.80 16.67 -4.41
N GLY A 29 3.83 16.64 -3.48
CA GLY A 29 2.66 17.53 -3.50
C GLY A 29 1.57 17.17 -4.52
N LYS A 30 1.69 16.04 -5.24
CA LYS A 30 0.69 15.59 -6.21
C LYS A 30 0.06 14.26 -5.78
N PRO A 31 -1.27 14.11 -5.83
CA PRO A 31 -1.90 12.80 -5.67
C PRO A 31 -1.49 11.91 -6.84
N GLN A 32 -0.99 10.72 -6.51
CA GLN A 32 -0.60 9.69 -7.47
C GLN A 32 -1.27 8.37 -7.09
N PRO A 33 -1.82 7.64 -8.07
CA PRO A 33 -2.30 6.29 -7.83
C PRO A 33 -1.11 5.37 -7.53
N ALA A 34 -1.29 4.52 -6.53
CA ALA A 34 -0.34 3.50 -6.11
C ALA A 34 -1.06 2.20 -5.81
N PHE A 35 -0.29 1.14 -5.61
CA PHE A 35 -0.80 -0.15 -5.19
C PHE A 35 0.18 -0.81 -4.23
N VAL A 36 -0.35 -1.65 -3.33
CA VAL A 36 0.44 -2.47 -2.41
C VAL A 36 0.17 -3.94 -2.71
N VAL A 37 1.22 -4.76 -2.71
CA VAL A 37 1.13 -6.22 -2.82
C VAL A 37 1.76 -6.88 -1.60
N ARG A 38 1.32 -8.08 -1.22
CA ARG A 38 2.04 -8.89 -0.23
C ARG A 38 2.88 -9.93 -0.96
N PHE A 39 4.18 -9.87 -0.74
CA PHE A 39 5.17 -10.79 -1.27
C PHE A 39 6.08 -11.24 -0.13
N ASP A 40 6.32 -12.55 -0.03
CA ASP A 40 7.18 -13.14 1.02
C ASP A 40 6.73 -12.76 2.47
N GLY A 41 5.42 -12.77 2.72
CA GLY A 41 4.86 -12.33 4.00
C GLY A 41 4.94 -10.81 4.28
N GLN A 42 5.51 -10.01 3.38
CA GLN A 42 5.73 -8.57 3.57
C GLN A 42 4.94 -7.71 2.56
N PRO A 43 4.36 -6.57 2.98
CA PRO A 43 3.73 -5.62 2.07
C PRO A 43 4.78 -4.73 1.36
N HIS A 44 4.65 -4.58 0.04
CA HIS A 44 5.51 -3.79 -0.86
C HIS A 44 4.72 -2.78 -1.69
#